data_AF-A0A2T5J050-F1
#
_entry.id   AF-A0A2T5J050-F1
#
_cell.length_a   1.000
_cell.length_b   1.000
_cell.length_c   1.000
_cell.angle_alpha   90.00
_cell.angle_beta   90.00
_cell.angle_gamma   90.00
#
_symmetry.space_group_name_H-M   'P 1'
#
loop_
_entity.id
_entity.type
_entity.pdbx_description
1 polymer ?
#
loop_
_entity_poly.entity_id
_entity_poly.type
_entity_poly.pdbx_seq_one_letter_code
_entity_poly.pdbx_strand_id
1 'polypeptide(L)'
;MMLSRCLPIYGILSLLLCGFSPVHSSAATTPQPAIYPLEQAIALYNQQILHQRQRITVIAQRYLNEDDISESDFNWLKKMADDYQLAPQQRGDKLFFETLLSRVDYLPTSVIVAQALMESGLSSYKISNPFGIPCSARCTARLSDALQDYAKRLNTSDEYQTFRQLRLTIRQHGKVSTAQFVNSLNRHPNPISPYHQRLKTIIQHYGLDKPHKS
;
A
#
# COMPACT_ATOMS: atom_id res chain seq x y z
N MET A 1 56.76 -31.52 -52.55
CA MET A 1 56.79 -32.83 -53.22
C MET A 1 56.52 -33.89 -52.16
N MET A 2 55.55 -34.75 -52.44
CA MET A 2 55.13 -35.98 -51.73
C MET A 2 54.32 -35.89 -50.42
N LEU A 3 53.30 -36.76 -50.44
CA LEU A 3 52.13 -36.94 -49.58
C LEU A 3 52.24 -38.28 -48.82
N SER A 4 51.43 -38.39 -47.75
CA SER A 4 50.84 -39.61 -47.16
C SER A 4 51.76 -40.51 -46.30
N ARG A 5 51.34 -41.01 -45.13
CA ARG A 5 50.10 -41.79 -44.86
C ARG A 5 49.56 -41.68 -43.41
N CYS A 6 48.29 -42.06 -43.29
CA CYS A 6 47.35 -42.02 -42.16
C CYS A 6 47.46 -43.12 -41.07
N LEU A 7 47.12 -42.72 -39.82
CA LEU A 7 46.28 -43.35 -38.72
C LEU A 7 46.64 -44.75 -38.14
N PRO A 8 46.06 -45.24 -37.00
CA PRO A 8 45.43 -44.62 -35.79
C PRO A 8 45.77 -45.32 -34.43
N ILE A 9 45.63 -44.67 -33.26
CA ILE A 9 45.12 -45.26 -31.97
C ILE A 9 44.52 -44.09 -31.13
N TYR A 10 43.21 -43.83 -31.17
CA TYR A 10 42.13 -44.29 -30.27
C TYR A 10 42.17 -43.86 -28.79
N GLY A 11 41.18 -43.03 -28.42
CA GLY A 11 40.55 -42.98 -27.08
C GLY A 11 41.06 -41.86 -26.16
N ILE A 12 40.27 -41.02 -25.49
CA ILE A 12 38.82 -40.97 -25.27
C ILE A 12 38.42 -39.49 -25.11
N LEU A 13 37.34 -39.15 -25.82
CA LEU A 13 36.38 -38.07 -25.63
C LEU A 13 36.46 -37.33 -24.27
N SER A 14 36.96 -36.09 -24.28
CA SER A 14 36.63 -35.13 -23.21
C SER A 14 35.19 -34.66 -23.40
N LEU A 15 34.26 -35.33 -22.71
CA LEU A 15 32.92 -34.79 -22.48
C LEU A 15 33.06 -33.54 -21.62
N LEU A 16 33.01 -32.37 -22.26
CA LEU A 16 32.60 -31.13 -21.60
C LEU A 16 31.12 -31.29 -21.20
N LEU A 17 30.88 -31.80 -20.00
CA LEU A 17 29.62 -31.62 -19.30
C LEU A 17 29.47 -30.12 -19.00
N CYS A 18 28.85 -29.38 -19.91
CA CYS A 18 28.16 -28.16 -19.54
C CYS A 18 27.07 -28.55 -18.55
N GLY A 19 27.41 -28.53 -17.25
CA GLY A 19 26.44 -28.62 -16.18
C GLY A 19 25.52 -27.40 -16.29
N PHE A 20 24.34 -27.60 -16.87
CA PHE A 20 23.22 -26.70 -16.63
C PHE A 20 22.93 -26.77 -15.13
N SER A 21 23.45 -25.80 -14.38
CA SER A 21 22.94 -25.56 -13.04
C SER A 21 21.46 -25.22 -13.21
N PRO A 22 20.54 -25.96 -12.58
CA PRO A 22 19.15 -25.56 -12.60
C PRO A 22 19.09 -24.20 -11.95
N VAL A 23 18.62 -23.20 -12.71
CA VAL A 23 18.12 -21.94 -12.16
C VAL A 23 17.10 -22.35 -11.11
N HIS A 24 17.49 -22.22 -9.84
CA HIS A 24 16.65 -22.59 -8.73
C HIS A 24 15.33 -21.84 -8.88
N SER A 25 14.23 -22.61 -8.94
CA SER A 25 12.88 -22.08 -8.75
C SER A 25 12.87 -21.24 -7.48
N SER A 26 12.30 -20.04 -7.56
CA SER A 26 12.07 -19.18 -6.40
C SER A 26 11.23 -19.94 -5.38
N ALA A 27 11.87 -20.49 -4.36
CA ALA A 27 11.18 -20.90 -3.15
C ALA A 27 10.40 -19.69 -2.63
N ALA A 28 9.11 -19.87 -2.34
CA ALA A 28 8.29 -18.84 -1.72
C ALA A 28 9.00 -18.36 -0.45
N THR A 29 9.52 -17.13 -0.48
CA THR A 29 10.25 -16.54 0.63
C THR A 29 9.32 -16.45 1.83
N THR A 30 9.71 -17.04 2.96
CA THR A 30 8.98 -16.88 4.23
C THR A 30 8.81 -15.38 4.51
N PRO A 31 7.61 -14.89 4.86
CA PRO A 31 7.42 -13.48 5.18
C PRO A 31 8.43 -13.04 6.24
N GLN A 32 9.15 -11.96 5.98
CA GLN A 32 10.10 -11.39 6.94
C GLN A 32 9.37 -11.15 8.27
N PRO A 33 9.91 -11.58 9.43
CA PRO A 33 9.18 -11.55 10.71
C PRO A 33 8.71 -10.14 11.14
N ALA A 34 9.29 -9.08 10.57
CA ALA A 34 8.89 -7.70 10.80
C ALA A 34 7.70 -7.20 9.97
N ILE A 35 7.20 -7.99 9.00
CA ILE A 35 5.99 -7.66 8.23
C ILE A 35 4.74 -7.76 9.11
N TYR A 36 4.65 -8.80 9.94
CA TYR A 36 3.45 -9.10 10.72
C TYR A 36 3.04 -7.97 11.69
N PRO A 37 3.96 -7.35 12.48
CA PRO A 37 3.59 -6.22 13.32
C PRO A 37 3.02 -5.02 12.54
N LEU A 38 3.55 -4.75 11.35
CA LEU A 38 3.03 -3.69 10.49
C LEU A 38 1.64 -4.05 9.93
N GLU A 39 1.43 -5.28 9.49
CA GLU A 39 0.12 -5.75 9.04
C GLU A 39 -0.93 -5.67 10.14
N GLN A 40 -0.57 -6.05 11.36
CA GLN A 40 -1.46 -5.92 12.52
C GLN A 40 -1.79 -4.46 12.82
N ALA A 41 -0.79 -3.56 12.79
CA ALA A 41 -1.02 -2.13 12.97
C ALA A 41 -1.94 -1.55 11.88
N ILE A 42 -1.75 -1.95 10.62
CA ILE A 42 -2.62 -1.57 9.49
C ILE A 42 -4.03 -2.10 9.69
N ALA A 43 -4.21 -3.36 10.12
CA ALA A 43 -5.52 -3.94 10.34
C ALA A 43 -6.30 -3.19 11.42
N LEU A 44 -5.66 -2.86 12.54
CA LEU A 44 -6.26 -2.07 13.62
C LEU A 44 -6.63 -0.66 13.15
N TYR A 45 -5.72 0.02 12.44
CA TYR A 45 -6.00 1.33 11.85
C TYR A 45 -7.19 1.27 10.88
N ASN A 46 -7.21 0.27 9.99
CA ASN A 46 -8.27 0.08 9.01
C ASN A 46 -9.62 -0.16 9.67
N GLN A 47 -9.68 -0.96 10.74
CA GLN A 47 -10.91 -1.16 11.50
C GLN A 47 -11.45 0.17 12.04
N GLN A 48 -10.59 0.99 12.64
CA GLN A 48 -10.99 2.31 13.15
C GLN A 48 -11.51 3.22 12.03
N ILE A 49 -10.83 3.26 10.89
CA ILE A 49 -11.25 4.07 9.73
C ILE A 49 -12.59 3.61 9.18
N LEU A 50 -12.86 2.30 9.15
CA LEU A 50 -14.15 1.78 8.69
C LEU A 50 -15.29 2.16 9.64
N HIS A 51 -15.07 2.16 10.94
CA HIS A 51 -16.05 2.67 11.91
C HIS A 51 -16.31 4.17 11.72
N GLN A 52 -15.27 4.99 11.55
CA GLN A 52 -15.42 6.43 11.28
C GLN A 52 -16.19 6.67 9.98
N ARG A 53 -15.84 5.94 8.92
CA ARG A 53 -16.53 6.01 7.63
C ARG A 53 -18.01 5.66 7.76
N GLN A 54 -18.35 4.59 8.47
CA GLN A 54 -19.74 4.20 8.68
C GLN A 54 -20.52 5.30 9.42
N ARG A 55 -19.91 5.91 10.45
CA ARG A 55 -20.51 7.06 11.14
C ARG A 55 -20.75 8.24 10.20
N ILE A 56 -19.79 8.59 9.33
CA ILE A 56 -19.96 9.65 8.33
C ILE A 56 -21.13 9.33 7.40
N THR A 57 -21.23 8.10 6.89
CA THR A 57 -22.33 7.69 6.00
C THR A 57 -23.69 7.82 6.68
N VAL A 58 -23.82 7.40 7.95
CA VAL A 58 -25.07 7.51 8.71
C VAL A 58 -25.43 8.98 8.98
N ILE A 59 -24.45 9.83 9.28
CA ILE A 59 -24.69 11.27 9.45
C ILE A 59 -25.10 11.89 8.11
N ALA A 60 -24.38 11.60 7.03
CA ALA A 60 -24.69 12.11 5.69
C ALA A 60 -26.12 11.74 5.26
N GLN A 61 -26.53 10.49 5.48
CA GLN A 61 -27.88 10.03 5.12
C GLN A 61 -28.97 10.79 5.87
N ARG A 62 -28.83 10.99 7.19
CA ARG A 62 -29.84 11.75 7.96
C ARG A 62 -29.81 13.23 7.58
N TYR A 63 -28.63 13.83 7.58
CA TYR A 63 -28.49 15.27 7.40
C TYR A 63 -28.85 15.75 5.98
N LEU A 64 -28.51 14.98 4.94
CA LEU A 64 -28.82 15.36 3.56
C LEU A 64 -30.29 15.15 3.17
N ASN A 65 -31.02 14.28 3.88
CA ASN A 65 -32.42 13.97 3.55
C ASN A 65 -33.43 14.62 4.51
N GLU A 66 -33.08 14.75 5.77
CA GLU A 66 -33.98 15.17 6.86
C GLU A 66 -33.54 16.49 7.52
N ASP A 67 -32.38 17.05 7.13
CA ASP A 67 -31.73 18.21 7.77
C ASP A 67 -31.51 18.01 9.30
N ASP A 68 -31.39 16.75 9.72
CA ASP A 68 -31.17 16.34 11.11
C ASP A 68 -29.71 15.95 11.37
N ILE A 69 -29.12 16.55 12.40
CA ILE A 69 -27.80 16.20 12.93
C ILE A 69 -27.71 16.57 14.41
N SER A 70 -27.21 15.65 15.23
CA SER A 70 -26.96 15.92 16.65
C SER A 70 -25.75 16.85 16.84
N GLU A 71 -25.74 17.62 17.92
CA GLU A 71 -24.59 18.48 18.27
C GLU A 71 -23.28 17.67 18.39
N SER A 72 -23.35 16.46 18.94
CA SER A 72 -22.21 15.54 19.05
C SER A 72 -21.67 15.12 17.68
N ASP A 73 -22.56 14.78 16.74
CA ASP A 73 -22.18 14.43 15.37
C ASP A 73 -21.61 15.65 14.61
N PHE A 74 -22.18 16.83 14.81
CA PHE A 74 -21.70 18.06 14.22
C PHE A 74 -20.27 18.41 14.71
N ASN A 75 -20.05 18.41 16.02
CA ASN A 75 -18.74 18.67 16.61
C ASN A 75 -17.71 17.61 16.20
N TRP A 76 -18.12 16.35 16.10
CA TRP A 76 -17.26 15.28 15.61
C TRP A 76 -16.90 15.46 14.13
N LEU A 77 -17.85 15.80 13.26
CA LEU A 77 -17.60 16.09 11.84
C LEU A 77 -16.68 17.28 11.65
N LYS A 78 -16.80 18.33 12.48
CA LYS A 78 -15.89 19.46 12.46
C LYS A 78 -14.45 19.01 12.71
N LYS A 79 -14.23 18.19 13.73
CA LYS A 79 -12.90 17.59 14.00
C LYS A 79 -12.41 16.76 12.82
N MET A 80 -13.28 15.94 12.22
CA MET A 80 -12.93 15.15 11.04
C MET A 80 -12.56 16.02 9.84
N ALA A 81 -13.29 17.10 9.59
CA ALA A 81 -12.98 18.06 8.53
C ALA A 81 -11.59 18.67 8.74
N ASP A 82 -11.27 19.09 9.97
CA ASP A 82 -9.96 19.63 10.32
C ASP A 82 -8.84 18.60 10.15
N ASP A 83 -9.02 17.38 10.68
CA ASP A 83 -8.04 16.29 10.61
C ASP A 83 -7.74 15.88 9.16
N TYR A 84 -8.78 15.91 8.31
CA TYR A 84 -8.69 15.62 6.89
C TYR A 84 -8.51 16.85 6.00
N GLN A 85 -8.19 18.03 6.54
CA GLN A 85 -7.87 19.24 5.78
C GLN A 85 -8.96 19.64 4.76
N LEU A 86 -10.22 19.64 5.19
CA LEU A 86 -11.34 20.15 4.42
C LEU A 86 -11.65 21.58 4.86
N ALA A 87 -11.84 22.47 3.88
CA ALA A 87 -12.28 23.83 4.17
C ALA A 87 -13.70 23.82 4.77
N PRO A 88 -14.05 24.81 5.62
CA PRO A 88 -15.42 24.99 6.10
C PRO A 88 -16.41 24.99 4.93
N GLN A 89 -17.50 24.24 5.06
CA GLN A 89 -18.53 24.11 4.03
C GLN A 89 -19.88 24.65 4.51
N GLN A 90 -20.78 24.85 3.56
CA GLN A 90 -22.15 25.26 3.83
C GLN A 90 -22.95 24.12 4.47
N ARG A 91 -24.07 24.48 5.12
CA ARG A 91 -25.04 23.53 5.67
C ARG A 91 -25.54 22.61 4.55
N GLY A 92 -25.65 21.31 4.82
CA GLY A 92 -26.19 20.33 3.86
C GLY A 92 -25.36 20.11 2.60
N ASP A 93 -24.08 20.49 2.57
CA ASP A 93 -23.25 20.33 1.38
C ASP A 93 -22.97 18.84 1.07
N LYS A 94 -23.53 18.33 -0.02
CA LYS A 94 -23.28 16.96 -0.50
C LYS A 94 -21.81 16.75 -0.88
N LEU A 95 -21.17 17.77 -1.48
CA LEU A 95 -19.78 17.69 -1.94
C LEU A 95 -18.82 17.55 -0.75
N PHE A 96 -19.13 18.16 0.39
CA PHE A 96 -18.41 17.93 1.65
C PHE A 96 -18.32 16.44 1.99
N PHE A 97 -19.46 15.73 2.02
CA PHE A 97 -19.49 14.32 2.38
C PHE A 97 -18.82 13.44 1.33
N GLU A 98 -19.03 13.72 0.04
CA GLU A 98 -18.35 13.01 -1.04
C GLU A 98 -16.82 13.18 -0.94
N THR A 99 -16.35 14.40 -0.66
CA THR A 99 -14.93 14.68 -0.49
C THR A 99 -14.36 14.03 0.77
N LEU A 100 -15.06 14.12 1.91
CA LEU A 100 -14.64 13.49 3.16
C LEU A 100 -14.57 11.97 2.99
N LEU A 101 -15.57 11.35 2.40
CA LEU A 101 -15.58 9.91 2.09
C LEU A 101 -14.57 9.53 1.01
N SER A 102 -14.04 10.43 0.20
CA SER A 102 -12.87 10.10 -0.65
C SER A 102 -11.57 10.00 0.16
N ARG A 103 -11.49 10.67 1.31
CA ARG A 103 -10.29 10.74 2.17
C ARG A 103 -10.32 9.71 3.32
N VAL A 104 -11.49 9.47 3.92
CA VAL A 104 -11.67 8.55 5.07
C VAL A 104 -11.88 7.12 4.59
N ASP A 105 -10.83 6.49 4.07
CA ASP A 105 -10.91 5.10 3.61
C ASP A 105 -9.71 4.26 4.06
N TYR A 106 -9.90 2.94 4.06
CA TYR A 106 -8.89 1.98 4.51
C TYR A 106 -7.62 2.05 3.67
N LEU A 107 -6.54 1.59 4.26
CA LEU A 107 -5.25 1.43 3.62
C LEU A 107 -5.14 0.04 2.98
N PRO A 108 -4.87 -0.07 1.67
CA PRO A 108 -4.59 -1.35 1.02
C PRO A 108 -3.30 -1.97 1.57
N THR A 109 -3.43 -2.97 2.45
CA THR A 109 -2.32 -3.54 3.24
C THR A 109 -1.10 -3.89 2.40
N SER A 110 -1.28 -4.62 1.29
CA SER A 110 -0.20 -5.06 0.42
C SER A 110 0.65 -3.91 -0.12
N VAL A 111 0.01 -2.78 -0.45
CA VAL A 111 0.70 -1.61 -1.01
C VAL A 111 1.48 -0.89 0.07
N ILE A 112 0.89 -0.72 1.25
CA ILE A 112 1.55 -0.05 2.38
C ILE A 112 2.74 -0.84 2.88
N VAL A 113 2.61 -2.17 3.02
CA VAL A 113 3.73 -3.05 3.41
C VAL A 113 4.83 -2.99 2.37
N ALA A 114 4.50 -2.99 1.08
CA ALA A 114 5.50 -2.89 0.01
C ALA A 114 6.25 -1.55 0.05
N GLN A 115 5.56 -0.45 0.30
CA GLN A 115 6.18 0.86 0.48
C GLN A 115 7.10 0.86 1.71
N ALA A 116 6.63 0.32 2.84
CA ALA A 116 7.46 0.20 4.04
C ALA A 116 8.74 -0.64 3.83
N LEU A 117 8.63 -1.77 3.13
CA LEU A 117 9.77 -2.61 2.75
C LEU A 117 10.73 -1.87 1.82
N MET A 118 10.21 -1.09 0.87
CA MET A 118 11.02 -0.31 -0.05
C MET A 118 11.80 0.81 0.64
N GLU A 119 11.17 1.52 1.58
CA GLU A 119 11.75 2.68 2.25
C GLU A 119 12.71 2.28 3.38
N SER A 120 12.32 1.30 4.19
CA SER A 120 13.05 0.96 5.42
C SER A 120 13.66 -0.43 5.42
N GLY A 121 13.20 -1.33 4.55
CA GLY A 121 13.51 -2.76 4.62
C GLY A 121 12.92 -3.46 5.85
N LEU A 122 12.10 -2.77 6.65
CA LEU A 122 11.49 -3.28 7.89
C LEU A 122 12.48 -3.98 8.84
N SER A 123 13.70 -3.46 8.96
CA SER A 123 14.61 -3.95 10.00
C SER A 123 14.10 -3.55 11.38
N SER A 124 14.47 -4.31 12.42
CA SER A 124 14.04 -4.05 13.81
C SER A 124 14.34 -2.62 14.27
N TYR A 125 15.42 -2.00 13.77
CA TYR A 125 15.80 -0.62 14.08
C TYR A 125 14.97 0.45 13.34
N LYS A 126 14.25 0.08 12.28
CA LYS A 126 13.51 1.02 11.42
C LYS A 126 12.01 0.85 11.50
N ILE A 127 11.51 -0.16 12.21
CA ILE A 127 10.07 -0.42 12.33
C ILE A 127 9.30 0.70 13.06
N SER A 128 9.99 1.53 13.84
CA SER A 128 9.41 2.74 14.45
C SER A 128 9.14 3.86 13.44
N ASN A 129 9.80 3.84 12.27
CA ASN A 129 9.56 4.77 11.16
C ASN A 129 9.69 4.05 9.81
N PRO A 130 8.75 3.16 9.47
CA PRO A 130 8.87 2.29 8.31
C PRO A 130 8.73 3.03 6.97
N PHE A 131 8.24 4.27 6.99
CA PHE A 131 8.00 5.10 5.79
C PHE A 131 9.01 6.23 5.61
N GLY A 132 10.01 6.35 6.50
CA GLY A 132 11.04 7.39 6.42
C GLY A 132 10.49 8.81 6.56
N ILE A 133 9.31 9.00 7.13
CA ILE A 133 8.68 10.31 7.28
C ILE A 133 9.17 10.94 8.58
N PRO A 134 9.69 12.18 8.56
CA PRO A 134 10.01 12.89 9.79
C PRO A 134 8.74 13.00 10.64
N CYS A 135 8.79 12.47 11.85
CA CYS A 135 7.63 12.47 12.71
C CYS A 135 7.31 13.89 13.21
N SER A 136 6.03 14.17 13.41
CA SER A 136 5.62 15.45 14.01
C SER A 136 6.09 15.56 15.47
N ALA A 137 6.11 16.78 16.02
CA ALA A 137 6.58 17.06 17.39
C ALA A 137 5.83 16.30 18.52
N ARG A 138 4.72 15.63 18.21
CA ARG A 138 3.87 14.89 19.17
C ARG A 138 4.03 13.37 19.09
N CYS A 139 4.88 12.85 18.20
CA CYS A 139 5.09 11.41 18.09
C CYS A 139 5.86 10.85 19.28
N THR A 140 5.65 9.58 19.58
CA THR A 140 6.38 8.83 20.62
C THR A 140 7.34 7.79 20.03
N ALA A 141 7.71 7.95 18.75
CA ALA A 141 8.48 6.99 17.96
C ALA A 141 7.88 5.57 17.92
N ARG A 142 6.54 5.48 17.99
CA ARG A 142 5.79 4.23 17.87
C ARG A 142 5.38 3.98 16.42
N LEU A 143 5.32 2.72 16.04
CA LEU A 143 4.81 2.28 14.74
C LEU A 143 3.40 2.84 14.45
N SER A 144 2.53 2.91 15.46
CA SER A 144 1.18 3.48 15.34
C SER A 144 1.21 4.94 14.91
N ASP A 145 2.14 5.73 15.45
CA ASP A 145 2.24 7.16 15.19
C ASP A 145 2.77 7.40 13.76
N ALA A 146 3.81 6.65 13.37
CA ALA A 146 4.35 6.71 12.01
C ALA A 146 3.31 6.27 10.96
N LEU A 147 2.52 5.23 11.26
CA LEU A 147 1.42 4.79 10.40
C LEU A 147 0.33 5.86 10.28
N GLN A 148 -0.04 6.50 11.39
CA GLN A 148 -1.04 7.57 11.39
C GLN A 148 -0.58 8.79 10.59
N ASP A 149 0.65 9.24 10.77
CA ASP A 149 1.23 10.35 10.00
C ASP A 149 1.30 10.02 8.50
N TYR A 150 1.69 8.79 8.17
CA TYR A 150 1.73 8.34 6.78
C TYR A 150 0.33 8.27 6.15
N ALA A 151 -0.62 7.68 6.87
CA ALA A 151 -2.00 7.57 6.42
C ALA A 151 -2.63 8.95 6.22
N LYS A 152 -2.32 9.93 7.10
CA LYS A 152 -2.73 11.32 6.93
C LYS A 152 -2.22 11.88 5.61
N ARG A 153 -0.93 11.72 5.29
CA ARG A 153 -0.37 12.15 3.99
C ARG A 153 -1.10 11.51 2.82
N LEU A 154 -1.31 10.19 2.83
CA LEU A 154 -2.05 9.47 1.78
C LEU A 154 -3.48 10.00 1.61
N ASN A 155 -4.12 10.35 2.73
CA ASN A 155 -5.53 10.73 2.76
C ASN A 155 -5.76 12.23 2.51
N THR A 156 -4.76 13.10 2.66
CA THR A 156 -4.97 14.55 2.49
C THR A 156 -4.14 15.17 1.38
N SER A 157 -2.94 14.67 1.07
CA SER A 157 -2.07 15.29 0.07
C SER A 157 -2.62 15.17 -1.35
N ASP A 158 -2.47 16.24 -2.10
CA ASP A 158 -2.77 16.38 -3.51
C ASP A 158 -2.09 15.33 -4.41
N GLU A 159 -0.92 14.86 -4.00
CA GLU A 159 -0.16 13.80 -4.66
C GLU A 159 -0.97 12.51 -4.77
N TYR A 160 -1.76 12.17 -3.75
CA TYR A 160 -2.47 10.88 -3.66
C TYR A 160 -3.94 10.97 -4.10
N GLN A 161 -4.34 12.04 -4.79
CA GLN A 161 -5.74 12.21 -5.22
C GLN A 161 -6.24 11.04 -6.08
N THR A 162 -5.44 10.58 -7.04
CA THR A 162 -5.81 9.46 -7.91
C THR A 162 -5.93 8.16 -7.13
N PHE A 163 -5.06 7.94 -6.13
CA PHE A 163 -5.14 6.81 -5.21
C PHE A 163 -6.43 6.81 -4.39
N ARG A 164 -6.84 7.99 -3.88
CA ARG A 164 -8.10 8.17 -3.17
C ARG A 164 -9.31 7.87 -4.03
N GLN A 165 -9.31 8.37 -5.27
CA GLN A 165 -10.42 8.11 -6.18
C GLN A 165 -10.55 6.63 -6.54
N LEU A 166 -9.43 5.95 -6.80
CA LEU A 166 -9.47 4.51 -7.06
C LEU A 166 -10.04 3.73 -5.88
N ARG A 167 -9.66 4.07 -4.63
CA ARG A 167 -10.26 3.46 -3.42
C ARG A 167 -11.78 3.66 -3.36
N LEU A 168 -12.26 4.85 -3.67
CA LEU A 168 -13.70 5.15 -3.71
C LEU A 168 -14.44 4.35 -4.79
N THR A 169 -13.89 4.27 -6.01
CA THR A 169 -14.47 3.50 -7.12
C THR A 169 -14.62 2.01 -6.77
N ILE A 170 -13.62 1.43 -6.11
CA ILE A 170 -13.63 0.02 -5.67
C ILE A 170 -14.76 -0.26 -4.70
N ARG A 171 -15.00 0.67 -3.76
CA ARG A 171 -16.09 0.52 -2.80
C ARG A 171 -17.46 0.48 -3.48
N GLN A 172 -17.61 1.18 -4.60
CA GLN A 172 -18.85 1.24 -5.36
C GLN A 172 -19.02 0.07 -6.34
N HIS A 173 -17.92 -0.41 -6.93
CA HIS A 173 -17.96 -1.31 -8.10
C HIS A 173 -17.26 -2.66 -7.92
N GLY A 174 -16.61 -2.92 -6.78
CA GLY A 174 -15.98 -4.21 -6.48
C GLY A 174 -14.45 -4.22 -6.56
N LYS A 175 -13.86 -5.41 -6.77
CA LYS A 175 -12.41 -5.65 -6.58
C LYS A 175 -11.54 -5.00 -7.67
N VAL A 176 -10.36 -4.56 -7.26
CA VAL A 176 -9.28 -4.05 -8.11
C VAL A 176 -7.99 -4.76 -7.75
N SER A 177 -7.10 -4.94 -8.74
CA SER A 177 -5.82 -5.60 -8.53
C SER A 177 -4.85 -4.73 -7.72
N THR A 178 -3.95 -5.36 -6.96
CA THR A 178 -2.88 -4.66 -6.25
C THR A 178 -2.03 -3.82 -7.22
N ALA A 179 -1.83 -4.27 -8.46
CA ALA A 179 -1.11 -3.53 -9.49
C ALA A 179 -1.78 -2.20 -9.85
N GLN A 180 -3.12 -2.17 -9.94
CA GLN A 180 -3.87 -0.94 -10.19
C GLN A 180 -3.75 0.03 -9.01
N PHE A 181 -3.80 -0.46 -7.76
CA PHE A 181 -3.54 0.38 -6.60
C PHE A 181 -2.15 0.99 -6.64
N VAL A 182 -1.12 0.17 -6.88
CA VAL A 182 0.26 0.65 -7.03
C VAL A 182 0.30 1.76 -8.08
N ASN A 183 -0.23 1.52 -9.28
CA ASN A 183 -0.24 2.52 -10.37
C ASN A 183 -0.92 3.84 -10.01
N SER A 184 -1.88 3.83 -9.08
CA SER A 184 -2.63 5.03 -8.68
C SER A 184 -1.97 5.86 -7.59
N LEU A 185 -0.84 5.42 -7.01
CA LEU A 185 -0.22 6.04 -5.84
C LEU A 185 0.12 7.51 -5.99
N ASN A 186 0.23 8.04 -7.21
CA ASN A 186 0.47 9.46 -7.43
C ASN A 186 -0.50 10.04 -8.45
N ARG A 187 -0.59 11.39 -8.43
CA ARG A 187 -1.54 12.19 -9.23
C ARG A 187 -1.51 11.81 -10.70
N HIS A 188 -0.33 11.50 -11.23
CA HIS A 188 -0.13 11.01 -12.58
C HIS A 188 0.30 9.55 -12.54
N PRO A 189 -0.64 8.60 -12.69
CA PRO A 189 -0.33 7.18 -12.76
C PRO A 189 0.75 6.89 -13.79
N ASN A 190 1.86 6.30 -13.35
CA ASN A 190 2.95 5.92 -14.24
C ASN A 190 3.31 4.45 -14.02
N PRO A 191 2.62 3.52 -14.71
CA PRO A 191 2.80 2.09 -14.50
C PRO A 191 4.20 1.59 -14.86
N ILE A 192 4.95 2.32 -15.71
CA ILE A 192 6.29 1.96 -16.17
C ILE A 192 7.40 2.64 -15.37
N SER A 193 7.08 3.54 -14.44
CA SER A 193 8.12 4.19 -13.65
C SER A 193 8.88 3.18 -12.75
N PRO A 194 10.20 3.36 -12.55
CA PRO A 194 11.01 2.45 -11.75
C PRO A 194 10.47 2.24 -10.33
N TYR A 195 9.93 3.30 -9.71
CA TYR A 195 9.29 3.23 -8.40
C TYR A 195 8.12 2.23 -8.37
N HIS A 196 7.19 2.33 -9.31
CA HIS A 196 6.01 1.46 -9.37
C HIS A 196 6.38 0.02 -9.72
N GLN A 197 7.35 -0.16 -10.61
CA GLN A 197 7.86 -1.49 -10.96
C GLN A 197 8.50 -2.15 -9.73
N ARG A 198 9.32 -1.41 -8.97
CA ARG A 198 9.92 -1.91 -7.74
C ARG A 198 8.88 -2.33 -6.70
N LEU A 199 7.82 -1.55 -6.52
CA LEU A 199 6.71 -1.93 -5.62
C LEU A 199 6.02 -3.23 -6.06
N LYS A 200 5.76 -3.40 -7.36
CA LYS A 200 5.17 -4.65 -7.90
C LYS A 200 6.09 -5.84 -7.64
N THR A 201 7.40 -5.69 -7.85
CA THR A 201 8.39 -6.73 -7.55
C THR A 201 8.39 -7.08 -6.07
N ILE A 202 8.33 -6.11 -5.16
CA ILE A 202 8.27 -6.35 -3.71
C ILE A 202 6.99 -7.11 -3.36
N ILE A 203 5.83 -6.67 -3.86
CA ILE A 203 4.54 -7.35 -3.62
C ILE A 203 4.60 -8.81 -4.06
N GLN A 204 5.15 -9.08 -5.25
CA GLN A 204 5.30 -10.44 -5.77
C GLN A 204 6.29 -11.27 -4.95
N HIS A 205 7.46 -10.70 -4.64
CA HIS A 205 8.52 -11.40 -3.92
C HIS A 205 8.10 -11.85 -2.52
N TYR A 206 7.35 -11.00 -1.81
CA TYR A 206 6.86 -11.29 -0.47
C TYR A 206 5.45 -11.89 -0.44
N GLY A 207 4.82 -12.15 -1.60
CA GLY A 207 3.49 -12.76 -1.67
C GLY A 207 2.36 -11.92 -1.05
N LEU A 208 2.51 -10.58 -1.04
CA LEU A 208 1.60 -9.67 -0.34
C LEU A 208 0.21 -9.57 -0.99
N ASP A 209 0.05 -10.11 -2.19
CA ASP A 209 -1.23 -10.20 -2.90
C ASP A 209 -2.15 -11.29 -2.35
N LYS A 210 -1.64 -12.12 -1.43
CA LYS A 210 -2.38 -13.17 -0.73
C LYS A 210 -2.50 -12.80 0.75
N PRO A 211 -3.60 -13.15 1.42
CA PRO A 211 -3.68 -12.99 2.86
C PRO A 211 -2.60 -13.87 3.52
N HIS A 212 -1.73 -13.26 4.32
CA HIS A 212 -0.81 -14.01 5.17
C HIS A 212 -1.61 -14.77 6.23
N LYS A 213 -1.37 -16.08 6.33
CA LYS A 213 -1.89 -16.88 7.43
C LYS A 213 -1.01 -16.60 8.65
N SER A 214 -1.57 -15.93 9.64
CA SER A 214 -1.00 -15.79 10.98
C SER A 214 -1.13 -17.09 11.75
#